data_AF-A0A1I8CML8-F1
#
_entry.id   AF-A0A1I8CML8-F1
#
_cell.length_a   1.000
_cell.length_b   1.000
_cell.length_c   1.000
_cell.angle_alpha   90.00
_cell.angle_beta   90.00
_cell.angle_gamma   90.00
#
_symmetry.space_group_name_H-M   'P 1'
#
loop_
_entity.id
_entity.type
_entity.pdbx_description
1 polymer ?
#
loop_
_entity_poly.entity_id
_entity_poly.type
_entity_poly.pdbx_seq_one_letter_code
_entity_poly.pdbx_strand_id
1 'polypeptide(L)'
;MSEEDVAKEIRESDENVQQGKAKYKLYYFDARGKGEIIRVALHFLNISFHDNRIPIDSWGKNKKSRAVAEEKAYFGGKTKLEQARVDMHTAWIFDLLEALARIQMSEVPDNRPEKMKDFGQTTLVHFLDAFSKLIEKQGTFLIGKNFTYLDCAFITFYKLIKEPFKEQVSNYGLINDYFNRSILLPTLQPYIEAHWTD
;
A
#
# COMPACT_ATOMS: atom_id res chain seq x y z
N MET A 1 -15.65 -0.11 -18.20
CA MET A 1 -15.99 1.29 -17.91
C MET A 1 -15.09 2.14 -18.78
N SER A 2 -15.62 3.21 -19.37
CA SER A 2 -14.84 4.17 -20.13
C SER A 2 -14.03 5.07 -19.19
N GLU A 3 -13.01 5.77 -19.70
CA GLU A 3 -12.26 6.77 -18.92
C GLU A 3 -13.17 7.88 -18.40
N GLU A 4 -14.22 8.23 -19.15
CA GLU A 4 -15.20 9.24 -18.79
C GLU A 4 -16.09 8.80 -17.62
N ASP A 5 -16.46 7.51 -17.56
CA ASP A 5 -17.20 6.94 -16.43
C ASP A 5 -16.37 7.02 -15.14
N VAL A 6 -15.07 6.68 -15.22
CA VAL A 6 -14.14 6.74 -14.09
C VAL A 6 -13.96 8.19 -13.62
N ALA A 7 -13.77 9.13 -14.54
CA ALA A 7 -13.60 10.54 -14.21
C ALA A 7 -14.85 11.12 -13.53
N LYS A 8 -16.05 10.72 -13.97
CA LYS A 8 -17.31 11.13 -13.35
C LYS A 8 -17.45 10.58 -11.93
N GLU A 9 -17.17 9.29 -11.75
CA GLU A 9 -17.21 8.63 -10.44
C GLU A 9 -16.22 9.26 -9.44
N ILE A 10 -15.03 9.68 -9.89
CA ILE A 10 -14.04 10.38 -9.05
C ILE A 10 -14.56 11.76 -8.63
N ARG A 11 -15.13 12.54 -9.57
CA ARG A 11 -15.68 13.88 -9.24
C ARG A 11 -16.81 13.78 -8.21
N GLU A 12 -17.70 12.81 -8.36
CA GLU A 12 -18.78 12.58 -7.40
C GLU A 12 -18.26 12.15 -6.02
N SER A 13 -17.17 11.38 -5.95
CA SER A 13 -16.58 10.95 -4.67
C SER A 13 -15.91 12.10 -3.93
N ASP A 14 -15.23 13.01 -4.64
CA ASP A 14 -14.61 14.22 -4.09
C ASP A 14 -15.66 15.22 -3.57
N GLU A 15 -16.72 15.46 -4.33
CA GLU A 15 -17.84 16.31 -3.90
C GLU A 15 -18.49 15.78 -2.62
N ASN A 16 -18.62 14.45 -2.50
CA ASN A 16 -19.14 13.83 -1.29
C ASN A 16 -18.23 14.04 -0.06
N VAL A 17 -16.90 14.04 -0.22
CA VAL A 17 -15.98 14.40 0.88
C VAL A 17 -16.20 15.85 1.30
N GLN A 18 -16.22 16.77 0.32
CA GLN A 18 -16.34 18.22 0.57
C GLN A 18 -17.67 18.58 1.24
N GLN A 19 -18.76 17.91 0.87
CA GLN A 19 -20.10 18.11 1.44
C GLN A 19 -20.32 17.35 2.78
N GLY A 20 -19.29 16.68 3.32
CA GLY A 20 -19.40 15.90 4.55
C GLY A 20 -20.32 14.67 4.44
N LYS A 21 -20.56 14.19 3.21
CA LYS A 21 -21.39 13.01 2.88
C LYS A 21 -20.59 11.71 2.84
N ALA A 22 -19.26 11.77 2.98
CA ALA A 22 -18.42 10.58 3.05
C ALA A 22 -18.82 9.72 4.27
N LYS A 23 -19.20 8.47 4.00
CA LYS A 23 -19.64 7.53 5.04
C LYS A 23 -18.49 7.02 5.92
N TYR A 24 -17.25 7.15 5.44
CA TYR A 24 -16.07 6.57 6.08
C TYR A 24 -15.08 7.63 6.57
N LYS A 25 -14.42 7.30 7.68
CA LYS A 25 -13.34 8.10 8.27
C LYS A 25 -12.15 7.19 8.50
N LEU A 26 -11.04 7.47 7.83
CA LEU A 26 -9.76 6.84 8.14
C LEU A 26 -9.13 7.62 9.29
N TYR A 27 -8.72 6.92 10.34
CA TYR A 27 -7.94 7.47 11.44
C TYR A 27 -6.60 6.75 11.47
N TYR A 28 -5.53 7.44 11.07
CA TYR A 28 -4.20 6.86 11.06
C TYR A 28 -3.14 7.94 11.24
N PHE A 29 -1.89 7.53 11.45
CA PHE A 29 -0.77 8.45 11.54
C PHE A 29 -0.62 9.29 10.28
N ASP A 30 -0.05 10.50 10.44
CA ASP A 30 0.49 11.28 9.32
C ASP A 30 1.82 10.70 8.84
N ALA A 31 1.75 9.46 8.38
CA ALA A 31 2.87 8.71 7.84
C ALA A 31 2.33 7.79 6.75
N ARG A 32 3.23 7.27 5.90
CA ARG A 32 2.86 6.28 4.91
C ARG A 32 2.50 4.94 5.60
N GLY A 33 3.50 4.12 5.89
CA GLY A 33 3.33 2.86 6.65
C GLY A 33 2.11 2.02 6.20
N LYS A 34 1.42 1.39 7.15
CA LYS A 34 0.18 0.64 6.85
C LYS A 34 -1.02 1.55 6.51
N GLY A 35 -0.99 2.83 6.89
CA GLY A 35 -2.07 3.78 6.60
C GLY A 35 -2.16 4.12 5.12
N GLU A 36 -1.01 4.25 4.46
CA GLU A 36 -0.94 4.54 3.02
C GLU A 36 -1.48 3.40 2.18
N ILE A 37 -1.28 2.15 2.63
CA ILE A 37 -1.87 0.97 1.97
C ILE A 37 -3.40 1.12 1.93
N ILE A 38 -3.99 1.59 3.03
CA ILE A 38 -5.43 1.82 3.12
C ILE A 38 -5.87 2.99 2.25
N ARG A 39 -5.10 4.10 2.23
CA ARG A 39 -5.40 5.25 1.35
C ARG A 39 -5.39 4.85 -0.12
N VAL A 40 -4.33 4.17 -0.56
CA VAL A 40 -4.22 3.60 -1.91
C VAL A 40 -5.40 2.69 -2.22
N ALA A 41 -5.80 1.80 -1.30
CA ALA A 41 -6.95 0.93 -1.50
C ALA A 41 -8.26 1.72 -1.67
N LEU A 42 -8.51 2.73 -0.82
CA LEU A 42 -9.72 3.54 -0.89
C LEU A 42 -9.77 4.38 -2.17
N HIS A 43 -8.66 4.95 -2.61
CA HIS A 43 -8.58 5.67 -3.89
C HIS A 43 -8.75 4.73 -5.09
N PHE A 44 -8.09 3.57 -5.09
CA PHE A 44 -8.26 2.58 -6.16
C PHE A 44 -9.72 2.13 -6.32
N LEU A 45 -10.43 1.94 -5.20
CA LEU A 45 -11.83 1.54 -5.15
C LEU A 45 -12.82 2.70 -5.32
N ASN A 46 -12.31 3.93 -5.49
CA ASN A 46 -13.10 5.17 -5.53
C ASN A 46 -14.08 5.31 -4.34
N ILE A 47 -13.64 4.91 -3.14
CA ILE A 47 -14.43 5.03 -1.92
C ILE A 47 -14.11 6.38 -1.27
N SER A 48 -15.09 7.27 -1.26
CA SER A 48 -15.03 8.57 -0.56
C SER A 48 -14.82 8.39 0.95
N PHE A 49 -13.82 9.06 1.52
CA PHE A 49 -13.50 9.00 2.95
C PHE A 49 -12.89 10.31 3.48
N HIS A 50 -13.01 10.54 4.78
CA HIS A 50 -12.24 11.59 5.47
C HIS A 50 -10.91 11.02 5.99
N ASP A 51 -9.78 11.53 5.51
CA ASP A 51 -8.43 11.17 5.97
C ASP A 51 -8.03 11.96 7.23
N ASN A 52 -8.30 11.40 8.41
CA ASN A 52 -7.95 12.01 9.68
C ASN A 52 -6.54 11.57 10.09
N ARG A 53 -5.56 12.41 9.76
CA ARG A 53 -4.14 12.22 10.07
C ARG A 53 -3.86 12.65 11.51
N ILE A 54 -3.39 11.69 12.32
CA ILE A 54 -3.16 11.87 13.75
C ILE A 54 -1.65 11.95 13.98
N PRO A 55 -1.13 13.01 14.63
CA PRO A 55 0.24 13.05 15.10
C PRO A 55 0.55 11.87 16.05
N ILE A 56 1.75 11.29 15.95
CA ILE A 56 2.11 10.07 16.69
C ILE A 56 2.01 10.24 18.22
N ASP A 57 2.32 11.44 18.72
CA ASP A 57 2.25 11.84 20.14
C ASP A 57 0.82 12.06 20.67
N SER A 58 -0.15 12.11 19.77
CA SER A 58 -1.58 12.32 20.02
C SER A 58 -2.36 11.01 19.98
N TRP A 59 -1.68 9.90 19.64
CA TRP A 59 -2.28 8.58 19.56
C TRP A 59 -2.74 8.07 20.94
N GLY A 60 -3.95 7.51 20.99
CA GLY A 60 -4.55 6.99 22.23
C GLY A 60 -5.35 8.00 23.06
N LYS A 61 -5.22 9.31 22.82
CA LYS A 61 -5.98 10.35 23.53
C LYS A 61 -7.44 10.50 23.03
N ASN A 62 -7.75 9.97 21.85
CA ASN A 62 -9.09 9.98 21.24
C ASN A 62 -9.45 8.58 20.69
N LYS A 63 -9.82 7.64 21.56
CA LYS A 63 -10.28 6.31 21.11
C LYS A 63 -11.73 6.33 20.62
N LYS A 64 -11.92 6.66 19.33
CA LYS A 64 -13.09 6.24 18.54
C LYS A 64 -12.67 5.92 17.10
N SER A 65 -11.74 4.99 16.90
CA SER A 65 -11.53 4.39 15.58
C SER A 65 -12.65 3.36 15.34
N ARG A 66 -13.67 3.73 14.56
CA ARG A 66 -14.64 2.77 14.02
C ARG A 66 -14.51 2.80 12.51
N ALA A 67 -13.74 1.87 11.96
CA ALA A 67 -13.96 1.44 10.59
C ALA A 67 -15.05 0.36 10.64
N VAL A 68 -16.25 0.70 10.18
CA VAL A 68 -17.31 -0.29 9.93
C VAL A 68 -17.59 -0.21 8.45
N ALA A 69 -17.04 -1.12 7.67
CA ALA A 69 -17.48 -1.31 6.28
C ALA A 69 -18.65 -2.31 6.29
N GLU A 70 -19.82 -1.87 5.84
CA GLU A 70 -20.91 -2.78 5.48
C GLU A 70 -20.63 -3.44 4.12
N GLU A 71 -21.28 -4.59 3.92
CA GLU A 71 -20.81 -5.79 3.22
C GLU A 71 -20.71 -5.71 1.67
N LYS A 72 -19.84 -6.59 1.11
CA LYS A 72 -19.80 -7.19 -0.26
C LYS A 72 -19.05 -6.47 -1.39
N ALA A 73 -17.72 -6.52 -1.32
CA ALA A 73 -16.86 -7.22 -2.30
C ALA A 73 -15.48 -7.42 -1.66
N TYR A 74 -14.97 -8.65 -1.65
CA TYR A 74 -13.66 -8.93 -1.08
C TYR A 74 -12.57 -8.36 -2.00
N PHE A 75 -11.77 -7.41 -1.51
CA PHE A 75 -10.62 -6.85 -2.22
C PHE A 75 -9.39 -7.80 -2.18
N GLY A 76 -9.62 -9.11 -2.28
CA GLY A 76 -8.58 -10.13 -2.23
C GLY A 76 -8.70 -11.23 -3.29
N GLY A 77 -9.45 -10.99 -4.37
CA GLY A 77 -9.50 -11.89 -5.52
C GLY A 77 -10.84 -12.59 -5.71
N LYS A 78 -10.94 -13.40 -6.77
CA LYS A 78 -12.20 -14.00 -7.25
C LYS A 78 -12.60 -15.28 -6.52
N THR A 79 -11.65 -15.95 -5.86
CA THR A 79 -11.89 -17.22 -5.17
C THR A 79 -11.38 -17.17 -3.74
N LYS A 80 -11.86 -18.07 -2.88
CA LYS A 80 -11.36 -18.22 -1.50
C LYS A 80 -9.85 -18.52 -1.47
N LEU A 81 -9.34 -19.25 -2.46
CA LEU A 81 -7.91 -19.54 -2.56
C LEU A 81 -7.12 -18.29 -2.96
N GLU A 82 -7.64 -17.48 -3.89
CA GLU A 82 -7.02 -16.19 -4.22
C GLU A 82 -6.99 -15.27 -2.99
N GLN A 83 -8.08 -15.20 -2.22
CA GLN A 83 -8.14 -14.45 -0.96
C GLN A 83 -7.07 -14.90 0.03
N ALA A 84 -6.99 -16.22 0.30
CA ALA A 84 -5.99 -16.75 1.22
C ALA A 84 -4.56 -16.43 0.76
N ARG A 85 -4.31 -16.41 -0.56
CA ARG A 85 -3.01 -16.00 -1.10
C ARG A 85 -2.78 -14.50 -0.94
N VAL A 86 -3.76 -13.64 -1.17
CA VAL A 86 -3.66 -12.20 -0.89
C VAL A 86 -3.29 -11.98 0.58
N ASP A 87 -4.02 -12.59 1.50
CA ASP A 87 -3.79 -12.44 2.94
C ASP A 87 -2.36 -12.86 3.34
N MET A 88 -1.91 -14.02 2.86
CA MET A 88 -0.57 -14.55 3.14
C MET A 88 0.54 -13.60 2.68
N HIS A 89 0.47 -13.10 1.44
CA HIS A 89 1.53 -12.23 0.91
C HIS A 89 1.42 -10.80 1.45
N THR A 90 0.23 -10.34 1.85
CA THR A 90 0.08 -9.07 2.56
C THR A 90 0.73 -9.15 3.94
N ALA A 91 0.59 -10.29 4.64
CA ALA A 91 1.27 -10.51 5.92
C ALA A 91 2.80 -10.40 5.79
N TRP A 92 3.38 -10.95 4.71
CA TRP A 92 4.81 -10.80 4.42
C TRP A 92 5.25 -9.33 4.33
N ILE A 93 4.45 -8.49 3.66
CA ILE A 93 4.73 -7.05 3.55
C ILE A 93 4.62 -6.37 4.92
N PHE A 94 3.69 -6.79 5.77
CA PHE A 94 3.55 -6.26 7.11
C PHE A 94 4.72 -6.63 8.01
N ASP A 95 5.25 -7.84 7.88
CA ASP A 95 6.46 -8.27 8.60
C ASP A 95 7.67 -7.45 8.16
N LEU A 96 7.81 -7.17 6.85
CA LEU A 96 8.86 -6.30 6.30
C LEU A 96 8.75 -4.86 6.80
N LEU A 97 7.54 -4.30 6.81
CA LEU A 97 7.28 -2.96 7.35
C LEU A 97 7.60 -2.88 8.84
N GLU A 98 7.26 -3.92 9.60
CA GLU A 98 7.55 -3.98 11.03
C GLU A 98 9.05 -4.12 11.29
N ALA A 99 9.76 -4.96 10.53
CA ALA A 99 11.21 -5.10 10.61
C ALA A 99 11.91 -3.76 10.34
N LEU A 100 11.53 -3.05 9.27
CA LEU A 100 12.06 -1.71 8.97
C LEU A 100 11.74 -0.71 10.08
N ALA A 101 10.50 -0.68 10.57
CA ALA A 101 10.10 0.22 11.65
C ALA A 101 10.92 -0.04 12.93
N ARG A 102 11.15 -1.32 13.29
CA ARG A 102 11.99 -1.70 14.44
C ARG A 102 13.43 -1.23 14.29
N ILE A 103 13.99 -1.27 13.09
CA ILE A 103 15.33 -0.72 12.82
C ILE A 103 15.32 0.80 13.00
N GLN A 104 14.37 1.49 12.36
CA GLN A 104 14.29 2.96 12.35
C GLN A 104 14.00 3.56 13.74
N MET A 105 13.16 2.90 14.53
CA MET A 105 12.71 3.38 15.84
C MET A 105 13.58 2.88 17.01
N SER A 106 14.71 2.21 16.74
CA SER A 106 15.59 1.72 17.80
C SER A 106 16.30 2.88 18.54
N GLU A 107 16.26 2.86 19.87
CA GLU A 107 16.71 4.00 20.69
C GLU A 107 18.23 4.00 20.99
N VAL A 108 18.90 2.89 21.31
CA VAL A 108 20.38 2.84 21.57
C VAL A 108 20.89 1.37 21.58
N PRO A 109 22.17 1.09 21.22
CA PRO A 109 23.11 1.91 20.43
C PRO A 109 22.72 1.98 18.96
N ASP A 110 23.07 3.09 18.29
CA ASP A 110 22.75 3.35 16.88
C ASP A 110 23.58 2.49 15.91
N ASN A 111 23.14 1.25 15.73
CA ASN A 111 23.61 0.36 14.66
C ASN A 111 22.63 0.34 13.47
N ARG A 112 21.84 1.40 13.29
CA ARG A 112 20.84 1.47 12.21
C ARG A 112 21.47 1.27 10.82
N PRO A 113 22.62 1.88 10.46
CA PRO A 113 23.22 1.66 9.15
C PRO A 113 23.59 0.19 8.89
N GLU A 114 24.14 -0.49 9.90
CA GLU A 114 24.50 -1.91 9.81
C GLU A 114 23.25 -2.80 9.68
N LYS A 115 22.23 -2.57 10.51
CA LYS A 115 20.96 -3.30 10.45
C LYS A 115 20.21 -3.06 9.15
N MET A 116 20.25 -1.84 8.60
CA MET A 116 19.67 -1.54 7.29
C MET A 116 20.42 -2.30 6.20
N LYS A 117 21.75 -2.31 6.23
CA LYS A 117 22.55 -3.08 5.28
C LYS A 117 22.25 -4.57 5.37
N ASP A 118 22.25 -5.14 6.58
CA ASP A 118 21.91 -6.55 6.82
C ASP A 118 20.50 -6.87 6.33
N PHE A 119 19.50 -6.07 6.71
CA PHE A 119 18.13 -6.22 6.22
C PHE A 119 18.06 -6.22 4.70
N GLY A 120 18.76 -5.30 4.03
CA GLY A 120 18.85 -5.24 2.58
C GLY A 120 19.44 -6.51 1.98
N GLN A 121 20.58 -6.96 2.49
CA GLN A 121 21.38 -8.07 1.95
C GLN A 121 20.84 -9.46 2.32
N THR A 122 20.03 -9.55 3.37
CA THR A 122 19.45 -10.82 3.83
C THR A 122 17.94 -10.80 3.60
N THR A 123 17.19 -10.13 4.46
CA THR A 123 15.73 -10.25 4.50
C THR A 123 15.11 -9.76 3.18
N LEU A 124 15.43 -8.53 2.75
CA LEU A 124 14.78 -7.90 1.62
C LEU A 124 14.99 -8.67 0.31
N VAL A 125 16.20 -9.12 0.00
CA VAL A 125 16.47 -9.88 -1.24
C VAL A 125 15.66 -11.18 -1.33
N HIS A 126 15.47 -11.89 -0.22
CA HIS A 126 14.64 -13.11 -0.22
C HIS A 126 13.18 -12.80 -0.58
N PHE A 127 12.64 -11.68 -0.10
CA PHE A 127 11.29 -11.26 -0.45
C PHE A 127 11.20 -10.74 -1.89
N LEU A 128 12.19 -9.95 -2.35
CA LEU A 128 12.24 -9.51 -3.75
C LEU A 128 12.33 -10.70 -4.71
N ASP A 129 13.10 -11.73 -4.40
CA ASP A 129 13.12 -12.99 -5.16
C ASP A 129 11.74 -13.66 -5.21
N ALA A 130 11.07 -13.75 -4.06
CA ALA A 130 9.75 -14.36 -3.97
C ALA A 130 8.70 -13.56 -4.77
N PHE A 131 8.70 -12.24 -4.67
CA PHE A 131 7.80 -11.37 -5.43
C PHE A 131 8.11 -11.35 -6.93
N SER A 132 9.40 -11.38 -7.31
CA SER A 132 9.80 -11.49 -8.72
C SER A 132 9.26 -12.77 -9.35
N LYS A 133 9.42 -13.92 -8.67
CA LYS A 133 8.85 -15.21 -9.08
C LYS A 133 7.32 -15.19 -9.09
N LEU A 134 6.70 -14.46 -8.16
CA LEU A 134 5.25 -14.30 -8.12
C LEU A 134 4.76 -13.52 -9.35
N ILE A 135 5.40 -12.40 -9.68
CA ILE A 135 5.08 -11.57 -10.85
C ILE A 135 5.31 -12.36 -12.15
N GLU A 136 6.43 -13.06 -12.28
CA GLU A 136 6.76 -13.87 -13.45
C GLU A 136 5.73 -14.97 -13.73
N LYS A 137 5.19 -15.61 -12.68
CA LYS A 137 4.20 -16.68 -12.80
C LYS A 137 2.78 -16.18 -13.04
N GLN A 138 2.49 -14.91 -12.80
CA GLN A 138 1.14 -14.37 -12.81
C GLN A 138 0.92 -13.51 -14.07
N GLY A 139 -0.34 -13.35 -14.44
CA GLY A 139 -0.71 -12.60 -15.64
C GLY A 139 -0.62 -11.09 -15.41
N THR A 140 -1.68 -10.50 -14.86
CA THR A 140 -1.89 -9.04 -14.88
C THR A 140 -1.65 -8.36 -13.54
N PHE A 141 -1.85 -9.05 -12.42
CA PHE A 141 -1.67 -8.53 -11.06
C PHE A 141 -1.00 -9.59 -10.17
N LEU A 142 -0.65 -9.27 -8.93
CA LEU A 142 0.12 -10.18 -8.08
C LEU A 142 -0.62 -11.48 -7.77
N ILE A 143 -1.96 -11.43 -7.68
CA ILE A 143 -2.81 -12.61 -7.53
C ILE A 143 -4.02 -12.50 -8.46
N GLY A 144 -4.15 -13.45 -9.39
CA GLY A 144 -5.31 -13.53 -10.26
C GLY A 144 -5.33 -12.44 -11.34
N LYS A 145 -6.54 -12.01 -11.73
CA LYS A 145 -6.77 -11.07 -12.84
C LYS A 145 -7.18 -9.66 -12.41
N ASN A 146 -7.37 -9.43 -11.12
CA ASN A 146 -7.83 -8.15 -10.58
C ASN A 146 -6.74 -7.56 -9.68
N PHE A 147 -6.66 -6.23 -9.62
CA PHE A 147 -5.89 -5.55 -8.59
C PHE A 147 -6.56 -5.79 -7.22
N THR A 148 -5.74 -6.03 -6.20
CA THR A 148 -6.16 -6.44 -4.85
C THR A 148 -5.44 -5.64 -3.78
N TYR A 149 -5.80 -5.87 -2.51
CA TYR A 149 -5.13 -5.26 -1.37
C TYR A 149 -3.62 -5.61 -1.30
N LEU A 150 -3.21 -6.77 -1.83
CA LEU A 150 -1.80 -7.13 -1.94
C LEU A 150 -1.05 -6.17 -2.88
N ASP A 151 -1.65 -5.82 -4.01
CA ASP A 151 -1.05 -4.90 -4.97
C ASP A 151 -0.88 -3.50 -4.35
N CYS A 152 -1.87 -3.00 -3.59
CA CYS A 152 -1.74 -1.77 -2.79
C CYS A 152 -0.59 -1.84 -1.79
N ALA A 153 -0.50 -2.95 -1.04
CA ALA A 153 0.53 -3.16 -0.04
C ALA A 153 1.92 -3.19 -0.70
N PHE A 154 2.03 -3.86 -1.84
CA PHE A 154 3.29 -4.02 -2.57
C PHE A 154 3.79 -2.68 -3.10
N ILE A 155 2.97 -1.91 -3.82
CA ILE A 155 3.43 -0.63 -4.38
C ILE A 155 3.80 0.36 -3.29
N THR A 156 3.07 0.37 -2.18
CA THR A 156 3.35 1.23 -1.03
C THR A 156 4.69 0.87 -0.38
N PHE A 157 4.92 -0.42 -0.14
CA PHE A 157 6.18 -0.90 0.42
C PHE A 157 7.33 -0.66 -0.55
N TYR A 158 7.13 -0.92 -1.85
CA TYR A 158 8.15 -0.73 -2.85
C TYR A 158 8.58 0.74 -2.95
N LYS A 159 7.63 1.70 -2.95
CA LYS A 159 7.95 3.14 -2.88
C LYS A 159 8.82 3.48 -1.67
N LEU A 160 8.59 2.84 -0.52
CA LEU A 160 9.39 3.05 0.70
C LEU A 160 10.84 2.56 0.55
N ILE A 161 11.04 1.41 -0.10
CA ILE A 161 12.37 0.78 -0.20
C ILE A 161 13.16 1.15 -1.45
N LYS A 162 12.50 1.68 -2.50
CA LYS A 162 13.08 1.86 -3.83
C LYS A 162 14.38 2.67 -3.80
N GLU A 163 14.39 3.79 -3.08
CA GLU A 163 15.59 4.65 -2.97
C GLU A 163 16.56 4.18 -1.87
N PRO A 164 16.11 3.87 -0.63
CA PRO A 164 17.03 3.43 0.42
C PRO A 164 17.78 2.12 0.11
N PHE A 165 17.19 1.24 -0.71
CA PHE A 165 17.75 -0.07 -1.08
C PHE A 165 17.99 -0.20 -2.59
N LYS A 166 18.34 0.92 -3.26
CA LYS A 166 18.50 0.95 -4.72
C LYS A 166 19.46 -0.10 -5.26
N GLU A 167 20.52 -0.45 -4.52
CA GLU A 167 21.51 -1.46 -4.92
C GLU A 167 20.91 -2.88 -5.03
N GLN A 168 19.99 -3.22 -4.12
CA GLN A 168 19.28 -4.49 -4.15
C GLN A 168 18.16 -4.43 -5.18
N VAL A 169 17.38 -3.34 -5.16
CA VAL A 169 16.17 -3.16 -5.97
C VAL A 169 16.48 -3.07 -7.47
N SER A 170 17.63 -2.51 -7.88
CA SER A 170 18.01 -2.39 -9.29
C SER A 170 18.19 -3.74 -10.00
N ASN A 171 18.36 -4.83 -9.25
CA ASN A 171 18.50 -6.18 -9.80
C ASN A 171 17.16 -6.79 -10.24
N TYR A 172 16.03 -6.14 -9.94
CA TYR A 172 14.69 -6.68 -10.16
C TYR A 172 13.89 -5.84 -11.17
N GLY A 173 14.24 -5.91 -12.45
CA GLY A 173 13.56 -5.20 -13.54
C GLY A 173 12.05 -5.45 -13.58
N LEU A 174 11.62 -6.71 -13.48
CA LEU A 174 10.20 -7.08 -13.46
C LEU A 174 9.40 -6.40 -12.34
N ILE A 175 10.02 -6.22 -11.17
CA ILE A 175 9.40 -5.54 -10.05
C ILE A 175 9.28 -4.03 -10.36
N ASN A 176 10.32 -3.42 -10.90
CA ASN A 176 10.29 -2.00 -11.30
C ASN A 176 9.16 -1.75 -12.32
N ASP A 177 9.06 -2.59 -13.35
CA ASP A 177 8.04 -2.48 -14.39
C ASP A 177 6.63 -2.66 -13.82
N TYR A 178 6.46 -3.66 -12.95
CA TYR A 178 5.21 -3.89 -12.24
C TYR A 178 4.81 -2.68 -11.39
N PHE A 179 5.74 -2.10 -10.63
CA PHE A 179 5.49 -0.91 -9.83
C PHE A 179 5.06 0.27 -10.70
N ASN A 180 5.84 0.59 -11.73
CA ASN A 180 5.61 1.73 -12.61
C ASN A 180 4.24 1.66 -13.31
N ARG A 181 3.84 0.48 -13.82
CA ARG A 181 2.51 0.34 -14.44
C ARG A 181 1.37 0.40 -13.42
N SER A 182 1.59 -0.05 -12.20
CA SER A 182 0.54 -0.13 -11.17
C SER A 182 0.20 1.24 -10.59
N ILE A 183 1.19 2.12 -10.43
CA ILE A 183 0.95 3.49 -9.96
C ILE A 183 0.29 4.39 -11.01
N LEU A 184 0.33 3.98 -12.29
CA LEU A 184 -0.30 4.66 -13.42
C LEU A 184 -1.72 4.15 -13.74
N LEU A 185 -2.31 3.31 -12.89
CA LEU A 185 -3.71 2.92 -13.05
C LEU A 185 -4.59 4.19 -12.98
N PRO A 186 -5.56 4.40 -13.89
CA PRO A 186 -6.32 5.66 -13.96
C PRO A 186 -7.02 6.06 -12.66
N THR A 187 -7.46 5.09 -11.85
CA THR A 187 -8.09 5.33 -10.54
C THR A 187 -7.09 5.73 -9.44
N LEU A 188 -5.80 5.44 -9.61
CA LEU A 188 -4.75 5.74 -8.64
C LEU A 188 -3.90 6.94 -9.03
N GLN A 189 -3.62 7.11 -10.32
CA GLN A 189 -2.67 8.10 -10.83
C GLN A 189 -2.89 9.50 -10.25
N PRO A 190 -4.12 10.06 -10.20
CA PRO A 190 -4.33 11.39 -9.61
C PRO A 190 -3.90 11.50 -8.15
N TYR A 191 -4.18 10.46 -7.35
CA TYR A 191 -3.76 10.40 -5.95
C TYR A 191 -2.23 10.28 -5.82
N ILE A 192 -1.63 9.39 -6.62
CA ILE A 192 -0.18 9.17 -6.58
C ILE A 192 0.56 10.47 -6.95
N GLU A 193 0.17 11.15 -8.03
CA GLU A 193 0.80 12.40 -8.46
C GLU A 193 0.69 13.51 -7.40
N ALA A 194 -0.44 13.59 -6.70
CA ALA A 194 -0.67 14.59 -5.67
C ALA A 194 0.07 14.31 -4.35
N HIS A 195 0.31 13.04 -4.00
CA HIS A 195 0.72 12.66 -2.63
C HIS A 195 2.04 11.86 -2.55
N TRP A 196 2.55 11.33 -3.66
CA TRP A 196 3.81 10.57 -3.70
C TRP A 196 4.95 11.38 -4.31
N THR A 197 4.96 12.69 -4.10
CA THR A 197 6.11 13.54 -4.38
C THR A 197 7.28 13.15 -3.47
N ASP A 198 8.49 13.29 -4.01
CA ASP A 198 9.76 13.02 -3.31
C ASP A 198 10.16 14.15 -2.35
#